data_AF-A0A183IYW7-F1
#
_entry.id   AF-A0A183IYW7-F1
#
_cell.length_a   1.000
_cell.length_b   1.000
_cell.length_c   1.000
_cell.angle_alpha   90.00
_cell.angle_beta   90.00
_cell.angle_gamma   90.00
#
_symmetry.space_group_name_H-M   'P 1'
#
loop_
_entity.id
_entity.type
_entity.pdbx_description
1 polymer ?
#
loop_
_entity_poly.entity_id
_entity_poly.type
_entity_poly.pdbx_seq_one_letter_code
_entity_poly.pdbx_strand_id
1 'polypeptide(L)'
;MPLGQVKEWVKKIVFLGERSEYHPSFKAKLATLENVCVAVRSLIKGVKAVAQPIRRWRSKPLMMPTVDEDEHTQFSKALTVLMCLLSKEEIKNYVDKIIKAQDQIEEAQRQFLEKVRSDTLAPLLKFVNEEAVTIRKEKAKLDRLLADYEAAADDVKACTDQLKVPTLTARTEKFREDVENQAQIVATLFENLPKYMKQQAAALRSFTLNRNIAAKFYQPF
;
A
#
# COMPACT_ATOMS: atom_id res chain seq x y z
N MET A 1 14.75 -3.18 14.79
CA MET A 1 15.06 -3.60 16.16
C MET A 1 14.38 -4.94 16.46
N PRO A 2 15.12 -6.02 16.75
CA PRO A 2 14.62 -7.20 17.45
C PRO A 2 14.20 -6.84 18.88
N LEU A 3 13.24 -7.57 19.45
CA LEU A 3 12.66 -7.28 20.78
C LEU A 3 13.70 -7.12 21.90
N GLY A 4 14.80 -7.89 21.87
CA GLY A 4 15.90 -7.76 22.82
C GLY A 4 16.60 -6.39 22.77
N GLN A 5 16.80 -5.85 21.56
CA GLN A 5 17.38 -4.51 21.38
C GLN A 5 16.41 -3.40 21.76
N VAL A 6 15.09 -3.65 21.71
CA VAL A 6 14.09 -2.68 22.20
C VAL A 6 14.24 -2.51 23.69
N LYS A 7 14.33 -3.63 24.43
CA LYS A 7 14.53 -3.61 25.88
C LYS A 7 15.84 -2.94 26.27
N GLU A 8 16.94 -3.22 25.56
CA GLU A 8 18.22 -2.55 25.81
C GLU A 8 18.20 -1.06 25.50
N TRP A 9 17.55 -0.65 24.40
CA TRP A 9 17.44 0.76 24.03
C TRP A 9 16.57 1.54 25.02
N VAL A 10 15.40 0.99 25.40
CA VAL A 10 14.58 1.61 26.45
C VAL A 10 15.38 1.67 27.76
N LYS A 11 16.10 0.59 28.11
CA LYS A 11 16.97 0.60 29.30
C LYS A 11 18.05 1.69 29.24
N LYS A 12 18.66 1.96 28.08
CA LYS A 12 19.67 3.03 27.93
C LYS A 12 19.08 4.43 28.06
N ILE A 13 17.97 4.70 27.40
CA ILE A 13 17.28 6.00 27.52
C ILE A 13 16.79 6.22 28.95
N VAL A 14 16.26 5.18 29.58
CA VAL A 14 15.57 5.27 30.87
C VAL A 14 16.53 5.23 32.07
N PHE A 15 17.56 4.37 32.06
CA PHE A 15 18.48 4.23 33.21
C PHE A 15 19.75 5.05 33.10
N LEU A 16 20.23 5.34 31.89
CA LEU A 16 21.47 6.11 31.70
C LEU A 16 21.21 7.58 31.40
N GLY A 17 19.96 7.98 31.20
CA GLY A 17 19.60 9.36 30.88
C GLY A 17 20.22 9.87 29.58
N GLU A 18 20.61 8.96 28.69
CA GLU A 18 21.06 9.31 27.34
C GLU A 18 19.87 9.91 26.58
N ARG A 19 20.11 11.01 25.84
CA ARG A 19 19.07 11.65 25.01
C ARG A 19 18.37 10.61 24.15
N SER A 20 17.04 10.75 23.99
CA SER A 20 16.09 9.85 23.30
C SER A 20 16.32 9.64 21.79
N GLU A 21 17.56 9.57 21.35
CA GLU A 21 17.86 9.15 20.00
C GLU A 21 17.49 7.68 19.79
N TYR A 22 16.63 7.45 18.79
CA TYR A 22 16.30 6.11 18.35
C TYR A 22 17.55 5.31 17.98
N HIS A 23 17.58 4.04 18.41
CA HIS A 23 18.62 3.09 18.03
C HIS A 23 18.81 3.09 16.49
N PRO A 24 20.05 2.99 15.97
CA PRO A 24 20.31 3.02 14.52
C PRO A 24 19.50 1.98 13.74
N SER A 25 19.26 0.79 14.32
CA SER A 25 18.45 -0.26 13.70
C SER A 25 16.95 0.10 13.58
N PHE A 26 16.44 1.03 14.40
CA PHE A 26 15.09 1.58 14.28
C PHE A 26 15.04 2.65 13.20
N LYS A 27 16.00 3.59 13.20
CA LYS A 27 16.15 4.62 12.15
C LYS A 27 16.26 3.99 10.75
N ALA A 28 17.05 2.91 10.62
CA ALA A 28 17.18 2.16 9.38
C ALA A 28 15.85 1.53 8.92
N LYS A 29 15.10 0.89 9.82
CA LYS A 29 13.79 0.30 9.47
C LYS A 29 12.75 1.35 9.07
N LEU A 30 12.76 2.53 9.69
CA LEU A 30 11.94 3.67 9.27
C LEU A 30 12.32 4.17 7.87
N ALA A 31 13.61 4.35 7.60
CA ALA A 31 14.08 4.75 6.28
C ALA A 31 13.66 3.75 5.21
N THR A 32 13.78 2.44 5.51
CA THR A 32 13.30 1.39 4.62
C THR A 32 11.79 1.47 4.39
N LEU A 33 10.98 1.66 5.43
CA LEU A 33 9.53 1.83 5.29
C LEU A 33 9.17 2.99 4.34
N GLU A 34 9.81 4.15 4.52
CA GLU A 34 9.54 5.33 3.68
C GLU A 34 9.97 5.13 2.22
N ASN A 35 11.16 4.55 2.01
CA ASN A 35 11.64 4.22 0.67
C ASN A 35 10.69 3.26 -0.05
N VAL A 36 10.22 2.22 0.64
CA VAL A 36 9.23 1.28 0.10
C VAL A 36 7.90 1.97 -0.18
N CYS A 37 7.43 2.87 0.69
CA CYS A 37 6.20 3.62 0.44
C CYS A 37 6.29 4.48 -0.83
N VAL A 38 7.41 5.17 -1.03
CA VAL A 38 7.66 5.96 -2.24
C VAL A 38 7.67 5.05 -3.47
N ALA A 39 8.39 3.93 -3.40
CA ALA A 39 8.47 2.96 -4.48
C ALA A 39 7.07 2.40 -4.84
N VAL A 40 6.28 1.97 -3.86
CA VAL A 40 4.94 1.41 -4.07
C VAL A 40 3.98 2.44 -4.66
N ARG A 41 4.03 3.70 -4.23
CA ARG A 41 3.23 4.77 -4.85
C ARG A 41 3.58 4.98 -6.32
N SER A 42 4.87 4.93 -6.66
CA SER A 42 5.33 5.01 -8.04
C SER A 42 4.89 3.79 -8.85
N LEU A 43 4.95 2.58 -8.27
CA LEU A 43 4.45 1.35 -8.89
C LEU A 43 2.94 1.42 -9.16
N ILE A 44 2.13 1.91 -8.22
CA ILE A 44 0.69 2.08 -8.43
C ILE A 44 0.43 3.00 -9.64
N LYS A 45 1.15 4.12 -9.75
CA LYS A 45 1.03 5.03 -10.90
C LYS A 45 1.42 4.34 -12.21
N GLY A 46 2.53 3.58 -12.20
CA GLY A 46 3.01 2.82 -13.36
C GLY A 46 2.05 1.73 -13.81
N VAL A 47 1.60 0.88 -12.89
CA VAL A 47 0.59 -0.17 -13.14
C VAL A 47 -0.67 0.45 -13.73
N LYS A 48 -1.16 1.55 -13.15
CA LYS A 48 -2.35 2.24 -13.67
C LYS A 48 -2.16 2.75 -15.11
N ALA A 49 -0.99 3.32 -15.40
CA ALA A 49 -0.68 3.86 -16.72
C ALA A 49 -0.54 2.76 -17.79
N VAL A 50 0.06 1.62 -17.44
CA VAL A 50 0.22 0.49 -18.35
C VAL A 50 -1.10 -0.23 -18.57
N ALA A 51 -1.86 -0.47 -17.50
CA ALA A 51 -3.11 -1.21 -17.59
C ALA A 51 -4.21 -0.42 -18.29
N GLN A 52 -4.25 0.91 -18.08
CA GLN A 52 -5.23 1.79 -18.70
C GLN A 52 -4.53 3.04 -19.29
N PRO A 53 -4.27 3.07 -20.60
CA PRO A 53 -3.59 4.17 -21.25
C PRO A 53 -4.41 5.47 -21.18
N ILE A 54 -5.74 5.39 -21.12
CA ILE A 54 -6.60 6.57 -21.10
C ILE A 54 -6.65 7.17 -19.69
N ARG A 55 -6.08 8.37 -19.54
CA ARG A 55 -5.94 9.05 -18.23
C ARG A 55 -7.27 9.23 -17.49
N ARG A 56 -8.37 9.55 -18.21
CA ARG A 56 -9.70 9.80 -17.62
C ARG A 56 -10.27 8.58 -16.88
N TRP A 57 -9.86 7.37 -17.27
CA TRP A 57 -10.35 6.14 -16.64
C TRP A 57 -9.51 5.69 -15.45
N ARG A 58 -8.24 6.11 -15.32
CA ARG A 58 -7.32 5.63 -14.27
C ARG A 58 -7.76 5.96 -12.82
N SER A 59 -8.63 6.94 -12.66
CA SER A 59 -9.22 7.34 -11.37
C SER A 59 -10.48 6.54 -11.02
N LYS A 60 -11.13 5.90 -12.00
CA LYS A 60 -12.33 5.09 -11.76
C LYS A 60 -11.99 3.77 -11.04
N PRO A 61 -12.90 3.20 -10.23
CA PRO A 61 -12.64 1.96 -9.48
C PRO A 61 -12.26 0.76 -10.35
N LEU A 62 -12.87 0.60 -11.53
CA LEU A 62 -12.55 -0.49 -12.48
C LEU A 62 -11.56 -0.07 -13.56
N MET A 63 -11.12 1.19 -13.54
CA MET A 63 -10.29 1.77 -14.60
C MET A 63 -10.87 1.61 -16.01
N MET A 64 -12.20 1.59 -16.13
CA MET A 64 -12.93 1.39 -17.38
C MET A 64 -14.02 2.46 -17.57
N PRO A 65 -14.40 2.74 -18.83
CA PRO A 65 -15.65 3.43 -19.15
C PRO A 65 -16.86 2.67 -18.60
N THR A 66 -17.97 3.36 -18.42
CA THR A 66 -19.28 2.67 -18.31
C THR A 66 -19.67 2.10 -19.67
N VAL A 67 -20.66 1.20 -19.71
CA VAL A 67 -21.16 0.60 -20.97
C VAL A 67 -21.54 1.67 -22.00
N ASP A 68 -22.05 2.82 -21.55
CA ASP A 68 -22.44 3.93 -22.43
C ASP A 68 -21.25 4.76 -22.91
N GLU A 69 -20.15 4.78 -22.17
CA GLU A 69 -18.92 5.51 -22.52
C GLU A 69 -17.90 4.63 -23.24
N ASP A 70 -18.19 3.34 -23.40
CA ASP A 70 -17.27 2.37 -23.95
C ASP A 70 -17.26 2.40 -25.48
N GLU A 71 -16.12 2.81 -26.04
CA GLU A 71 -15.92 2.99 -27.47
C GLU A 71 -15.98 1.64 -28.22
N HIS A 72 -15.59 0.53 -27.57
CA HIS A 72 -15.66 -0.80 -28.18
C HIS A 72 -17.11 -1.26 -28.33
N THR A 73 -17.92 -1.15 -27.27
CA THR A 73 -19.36 -1.43 -27.30
C THR A 73 -20.09 -0.53 -28.30
N GLN A 74 -19.78 0.77 -28.35
CA GLN A 74 -20.38 1.69 -29.33
C GLN A 74 -20.02 1.30 -30.77
N PHE A 75 -18.77 0.91 -31.00
CA PHE A 75 -18.30 0.45 -32.31
C PHE A 75 -18.97 -0.86 -32.74
N SER A 76 -19.06 -1.87 -31.86
CA SER A 76 -19.79 -3.11 -32.12
C SER A 76 -21.26 -2.84 -32.47
N LYS A 77 -21.94 -1.95 -31.71
CA LYS A 77 -23.33 -1.54 -32.02
C LYS A 77 -23.46 -0.88 -33.40
N ALA A 78 -22.55 0.02 -33.76
CA ALA A 78 -22.54 0.67 -35.06
C ALA A 78 -22.32 -0.33 -36.21
N LEU A 79 -21.41 -1.30 -36.03
CA LEU A 79 -21.17 -2.36 -37.00
C LEU A 79 -22.39 -3.27 -37.17
N THR A 80 -23.11 -3.59 -36.10
CA THR A 80 -24.36 -4.37 -36.19
C THR A 80 -25.41 -3.64 -37.03
N VAL A 81 -25.57 -2.32 -36.85
CA VAL A 81 -26.49 -1.51 -37.67
C VAL A 81 -26.04 -1.52 -39.13
N LEU A 82 -24.75 -1.32 -39.40
CA LEU A 82 -24.20 -1.36 -40.76
C LEU A 82 -24.43 -2.73 -41.41
N MET A 83 -24.22 -3.82 -40.67
CA MET A 83 -24.43 -5.18 -41.15
C MET A 83 -25.87 -5.43 -41.63
N CYS A 84 -26.86 -4.89 -40.91
CA CYS A 84 -28.27 -4.97 -41.31
C CYS A 84 -28.57 -4.24 -42.62
N LEU A 85 -27.79 -3.22 -42.98
CA LEU A 85 -27.97 -2.43 -44.20
C LEU A 85 -27.25 -3.04 -45.42
N LEU A 86 -26.35 -4.00 -45.22
CA LEU A 86 -25.62 -4.65 -46.30
C LEU A 86 -26.51 -5.61 -47.09
N SER A 87 -26.35 -5.63 -48.40
CA SER A 87 -27.10 -6.52 -49.30
C SER A 87 -26.36 -7.83 -49.60
N LYS A 88 -25.02 -7.83 -49.50
CA LYS A 88 -24.18 -9.00 -49.83
C LYS A 88 -23.89 -9.84 -48.58
N GLU A 89 -24.30 -11.10 -48.62
CA GLU A 89 -24.17 -12.04 -47.49
C GLU A 89 -22.72 -12.31 -47.09
N GLU A 90 -21.82 -12.38 -48.08
CA GLU A 90 -20.38 -12.54 -47.84
C GLU A 90 -19.82 -11.43 -46.95
N ILE A 91 -20.20 -10.18 -47.23
CA ILE A 91 -19.74 -9.01 -46.47
C ILE A 91 -20.35 -9.03 -45.06
N LYS A 92 -21.63 -9.42 -44.92
CA LYS A 92 -22.25 -9.60 -43.60
C LYS A 92 -21.49 -10.61 -42.75
N ASN A 93 -21.13 -11.76 -43.32
CA ASN A 93 -20.37 -12.79 -42.62
C ASN A 93 -18.99 -12.28 -42.17
N TYR A 94 -18.34 -11.43 -42.97
CA TYR A 94 -17.09 -10.78 -42.54
C TYR A 94 -17.30 -9.77 -41.40
N VAL A 95 -18.35 -8.95 -41.48
CA VAL A 95 -18.66 -7.96 -40.44
C VAL A 95 -19.04 -8.64 -39.12
N ASP A 96 -19.82 -9.72 -39.16
CA ASP A 96 -20.16 -10.53 -37.98
C ASP A 96 -18.91 -11.09 -37.27
N LYS A 97 -17.91 -11.55 -38.03
CA LYS A 97 -16.63 -11.98 -37.47
C LYS A 97 -15.89 -10.83 -36.77
N ILE A 98 -15.92 -9.63 -37.35
CA ILE A 98 -15.29 -8.44 -36.75
C ILE A 98 -15.99 -8.06 -35.45
N ILE A 99 -17.32 -8.06 -35.42
CA ILE A 99 -18.11 -7.78 -34.20
C ILE A 99 -17.73 -8.78 -33.10
N LYS A 100 -17.75 -10.08 -33.40
CA LYS A 100 -17.40 -11.13 -32.43
C LYS A 100 -15.96 -10.98 -31.90
N ALA A 101 -15.01 -10.66 -32.78
CA ALA A 101 -13.63 -10.42 -32.37
C ALA A 101 -13.52 -9.19 -31.46
N GLN A 102 -14.26 -8.12 -31.76
CA GLN A 102 -14.28 -6.91 -30.95
C GLN A 102 -14.84 -7.16 -29.55
N ASP A 103 -15.96 -7.89 -29.46
CA ASP A 103 -16.58 -8.24 -28.18
C ASP A 103 -15.65 -9.11 -27.33
N GLN A 104 -14.91 -10.04 -27.95
CA GLN A 104 -13.89 -10.85 -27.26
C GLN A 104 -12.72 -10.01 -26.74
N ILE A 105 -12.25 -9.02 -27.51
CA ILE A 105 -11.18 -8.11 -27.08
C ILE A 105 -11.65 -7.26 -25.89
N GLU A 106 -12.89 -6.75 -25.94
CA GLU A 106 -13.46 -5.96 -24.85
C GLU A 106 -13.57 -6.78 -23.56
N GLU A 107 -14.10 -8.00 -23.64
CA GLU A 107 -14.24 -8.90 -22.50
C GLU A 107 -12.86 -9.25 -21.91
N ALA A 108 -11.88 -9.58 -22.76
CA ALA A 108 -10.52 -9.85 -22.30
C ALA A 108 -9.89 -8.64 -21.59
N GLN A 109 -10.15 -7.42 -22.08
CA GLN A 109 -9.67 -6.18 -21.47
C GLN A 109 -10.33 -5.93 -20.11
N ARG A 110 -11.64 -6.16 -19.99
CA ARG A 110 -12.37 -6.06 -18.71
C ARG A 110 -11.80 -7.04 -17.69
N GLN A 111 -11.66 -8.31 -18.05
CA GLN A 111 -11.10 -9.34 -17.17
C GLN A 111 -9.66 -9.01 -16.75
N PHE A 112 -8.84 -8.50 -17.68
CA PHE A 112 -7.49 -8.06 -17.36
C PHE A 112 -7.50 -6.95 -16.30
N LEU A 113 -8.32 -5.92 -16.48
CA LEU A 113 -8.40 -4.80 -15.54
C LEU A 113 -8.96 -5.18 -14.18
N GLU A 114 -9.94 -6.09 -14.13
CA GLU A 114 -10.43 -6.66 -12.88
C GLU A 114 -9.32 -7.38 -12.11
N LYS A 115 -8.55 -8.24 -12.79
CA LYS A 115 -7.42 -8.95 -12.18
C LYS A 115 -6.30 -8.00 -11.76
N VAL A 116 -6.00 -6.96 -12.55
CA VAL A 116 -5.05 -5.91 -12.15
C VAL A 116 -5.55 -5.21 -10.88
N ARG A 117 -6.85 -4.93 -10.78
CA ARG A 117 -7.43 -4.30 -9.59
C ARG A 117 -7.30 -5.20 -8.35
N SER A 118 -7.76 -6.45 -8.43
CA SER A 118 -7.80 -7.37 -7.29
C SER A 118 -6.42 -7.85 -6.87
N ASP A 119 -5.59 -8.26 -7.84
CA ASP A 119 -4.38 -9.03 -7.54
C ASP A 119 -3.14 -8.14 -7.45
N THR A 120 -3.20 -6.94 -8.04
CA THR A 120 -2.07 -6.00 -8.07
C THR A 120 -2.36 -4.73 -7.27
N LEU A 121 -3.37 -3.97 -7.64
CA LEU A 121 -3.59 -2.65 -7.06
C LEU A 121 -4.09 -2.72 -5.61
N ALA A 122 -5.01 -3.62 -5.28
CA ALA A 122 -5.54 -3.73 -3.93
C ALA A 122 -4.44 -4.04 -2.89
N PRO A 123 -3.54 -5.02 -3.08
CA PRO A 123 -2.41 -5.25 -2.17
C PRO A 123 -1.47 -4.05 -2.03
N LEU A 124 -1.14 -3.38 -3.15
CA LEU A 124 -0.24 -2.22 -3.12
C LEU A 124 -0.87 -1.02 -2.38
N LEU A 125 -2.18 -0.79 -2.60
CA LEU A 125 -2.93 0.26 -1.93
C LEU A 125 -3.10 -0.03 -0.43
N LYS A 126 -3.36 -1.29 -0.06
CA LYS A 126 -3.45 -1.73 1.33
C LYS A 126 -2.19 -1.38 2.11
N PHE A 127 -1.02 -1.68 1.54
CA PHE A 127 0.25 -1.33 2.18
C PHE A 127 0.40 0.18 2.41
N VAL A 128 0.14 1.01 1.39
CA VAL A 128 0.37 2.46 1.46
C VAL A 128 -0.64 3.17 2.36
N ASN A 129 -1.90 2.74 2.31
CA ASN A 129 -3.02 3.45 2.95
C ASN A 129 -3.33 2.92 4.36
N GLU A 130 -2.99 1.66 4.65
CA GLU A 130 -3.30 1.04 5.95
C GLU A 130 -2.00 0.69 6.69
N GLU A 131 -1.20 -0.24 6.17
CA GLU A 131 -0.10 -0.86 6.94
C GLU A 131 1.01 0.15 7.28
N ALA A 132 1.46 0.93 6.29
CA ALA A 132 2.44 1.98 6.50
C ALA A 132 1.90 3.15 7.33
N VAL A 133 0.61 3.45 7.22
CA VAL A 133 -0.04 4.50 8.03
C VAL A 133 -0.10 4.08 9.49
N THR A 134 -0.44 2.83 9.78
CA THR A 134 -0.45 2.27 11.13
C THR A 134 0.94 2.37 11.78
N ILE A 135 2.01 1.97 11.08
CA ILE A 135 3.37 2.10 11.62
C ILE A 135 3.71 3.55 11.96
N ARG A 136 3.36 4.51 11.09
CA ARG A 136 3.59 5.94 11.34
C ARG A 136 2.80 6.45 12.55
N LYS A 137 1.54 6.03 12.70
CA LYS A 137 0.69 6.41 13.84
C LYS A 137 1.27 5.88 15.16
N GLU A 138 1.65 4.61 15.21
CA GLU A 138 2.23 4.02 16.42
C GLU A 138 3.60 4.61 16.75
N LYS A 139 4.40 4.99 15.74
CA LYS A 139 5.65 5.75 15.94
C LYS A 139 5.38 7.15 16.52
N ALA A 140 4.39 7.87 15.99
CA ALA A 140 4.03 9.19 16.52
C ALA A 140 3.53 9.13 17.96
N LYS A 141 2.83 8.04 18.34
CA LYS A 141 2.44 7.78 19.72
C LYS A 141 3.65 7.50 20.61
N LEU A 142 4.63 6.72 20.13
CA LEU A 142 5.89 6.49 20.83
C LEU A 142 6.66 7.81 21.06
N ASP A 143 6.75 8.68 20.05
CA ASP A 143 7.42 9.98 20.20
C ASP A 143 6.81 10.83 21.32
N ARG A 144 5.47 10.82 21.44
CA ARG A 144 4.76 11.56 22.50
C ARG A 144 5.05 10.99 23.88
N LEU A 145 4.97 9.68 24.04
CA LEU A 145 5.26 9.01 25.31
C LEU A 145 6.71 9.22 25.75
N LEU A 146 7.65 9.26 24.80
CA LEU A 146 9.04 9.60 25.09
C LEU A 146 9.17 11.03 25.62
N ALA A 147 8.49 12.00 25.00
CA ALA A 147 8.51 13.38 25.48
C ALA A 147 7.89 13.52 26.87
N ASP A 148 6.78 12.82 27.15
CA ASP A 148 6.13 12.80 28.46
C ASP A 148 7.04 12.17 29.54
N TYR A 149 7.76 11.10 29.18
CA TYR A 149 8.74 10.45 30.04
C TYR A 149 9.94 11.38 30.34
N GLU A 150 10.50 12.04 29.33
CA GLU A 150 11.61 12.97 29.51
C GLU A 150 11.23 14.14 30.42
N ALA A 151 10.04 14.72 30.22
CA ALA A 151 9.52 15.77 31.08
C ALA A 151 9.37 15.30 32.54
N ALA A 152 8.83 14.10 32.76
CA ALA A 152 8.70 13.54 34.10
C ALA A 152 10.07 13.24 34.75
N ALA A 153 11.05 12.77 33.97
CA ALA A 153 12.41 12.52 34.45
C ALA A 153 13.13 13.83 34.83
N ASP A 154 12.91 14.91 34.07
CA ASP A 154 13.44 16.23 34.38
C ASP A 154 12.78 16.84 35.63
N ASP A 155 11.47 16.64 35.81
CA ASP A 155 10.75 17.03 37.05
C ASP A 155 11.35 16.34 38.29
N VAL A 156 11.70 15.06 38.20
CA VAL A 156 12.36 14.32 39.30
C VAL A 156 13.74 14.90 39.59
N LYS A 157 14.55 15.17 38.56
CA LYS A 157 15.90 15.75 38.73
C LYS A 157 15.88 17.17 39.31
N ALA A 158 14.88 17.96 38.95
CA ALA A 158 14.70 19.33 39.44
C ALA A 158 14.06 19.38 40.84
N CYS A 159 13.50 18.29 41.35
CA CYS A 159 12.83 18.26 42.64
C CYS A 159 13.83 18.24 43.80
N THR A 160 13.86 19.33 44.58
CA THR A 160 14.65 19.45 45.81
C THR A 160 13.89 18.97 47.06
N ASP A 161 12.58 18.72 46.95
CA ASP A 161 11.71 18.32 48.06
C ASP A 161 11.64 16.79 48.18
N GLN A 162 12.35 16.24 49.17
CA GLN A 162 12.47 14.80 49.40
C GLN A 162 11.14 14.09 49.65
N LEU A 163 10.09 14.81 50.09
CA LEU A 163 8.76 14.22 50.30
C LEU A 163 7.99 14.02 48.99
N LYS A 164 8.30 14.78 47.94
CA LYS A 164 7.65 14.70 46.62
C LYS A 164 8.37 13.78 45.64
N VAL A 165 9.66 13.54 45.86
CA VAL A 165 10.49 12.65 45.03
C VAL A 165 9.85 11.26 44.84
N PRO A 166 9.36 10.55 45.89
CA PRO A 166 8.75 9.22 45.70
C PRO A 166 7.54 9.23 44.76
N THR A 167 6.70 10.27 44.85
CA THR A 167 5.51 10.41 44.00
C THR A 167 5.88 10.71 42.54
N LEU A 168 6.88 11.57 42.31
CA LEU A 168 7.38 11.88 40.97
C LEU A 168 8.11 10.68 40.35
N THR A 169 8.86 9.92 41.14
CA THR A 169 9.50 8.67 40.70
C THR A 169 8.47 7.62 40.30
N ALA A 170 7.41 7.43 41.10
CA ALA A 170 6.33 6.51 40.75
C ALA A 170 5.59 6.91 39.46
N ARG A 171 5.38 8.22 39.24
CA ARG A 171 4.81 8.74 37.99
C ARG A 171 5.73 8.47 36.80
N THR A 172 7.03 8.63 36.98
CA THR A 172 8.05 8.40 35.95
C THR A 172 8.14 6.92 35.55
N GLU A 173 8.06 6.00 36.52
CA GLU A 173 8.01 4.55 36.24
C GLU A 173 6.76 4.15 35.45
N LYS A 174 5.61 4.79 35.70
CA LYS A 174 4.42 4.54 34.88
C LYS A 174 4.61 4.95 33.42
N PHE A 175 5.17 6.14 33.18
CA PHE A 175 5.48 6.59 31.81
C PHE A 175 6.51 5.69 31.12
N ARG A 176 7.46 5.16 31.89
CA ARG A 176 8.42 4.18 31.39
C ARG A 176 7.73 2.91 30.91
N GLU A 177 6.82 2.32 31.70
CA GLU A 177 6.07 1.14 31.29
C GLU A 177 5.28 1.40 29.99
N ASP A 178 4.66 2.59 29.87
CA ASP A 178 3.95 3.00 28.66
C ASP A 178 4.89 3.10 27.43
N VAL A 179 6.10 3.65 27.60
CA VAL A 179 7.14 3.69 26.55
C VAL A 179 7.60 2.28 26.17
N GLU A 180 7.87 1.41 27.14
CA GLU A 180 8.29 0.02 26.90
C GLU A 180 7.22 -0.74 26.09
N ASN A 181 5.96 -0.65 26.51
CA ASN A 181 4.81 -1.26 25.84
C ASN A 181 4.64 -0.74 24.42
N GLN A 182 4.71 0.58 24.22
CA GLN A 182 4.54 1.18 22.90
C GLN A 182 5.72 0.87 21.97
N ALA A 183 6.95 0.86 22.48
CA ALA A 183 8.14 0.49 21.71
C ALA A 183 8.07 -0.98 21.24
N GLN A 184 7.54 -1.87 22.09
CA GLN A 184 7.28 -3.27 21.76
C GLN A 184 6.24 -3.43 20.63
N ILE A 185 5.17 -2.64 20.65
CA ILE A 185 4.16 -2.61 19.57
C ILE A 185 4.83 -2.22 18.25
N VAL A 186 5.56 -1.10 18.22
CA VAL A 186 6.22 -0.61 17.00
C VAL A 186 7.27 -1.60 16.50
N ALA A 187 8.01 -2.25 17.41
CA ALA A 187 8.99 -3.27 17.03
C ALA A 187 8.35 -4.49 16.35
N THR A 188 7.22 -4.97 16.89
CA THR A 188 6.43 -6.06 16.31
C THR A 188 5.92 -5.68 14.91
N LEU A 189 5.42 -4.46 14.74
CA LEU A 189 4.99 -3.99 13.42
C LEU A 189 6.15 -3.96 12.42
N PHE A 190 7.35 -3.59 12.87
CA PHE A 190 8.57 -3.62 12.06
C PHE A 190 9.10 -5.01 11.74
N GLU A 191 8.65 -6.06 12.42
CA GLU A 191 8.94 -7.45 12.05
C GLU A 191 8.07 -7.92 10.88
N ASN A 192 6.92 -7.27 10.65
CA ASN A 192 6.07 -7.54 9.50
C ASN A 192 6.58 -6.90 8.20
N LEU A 193 7.55 -5.99 8.26
CA LEU A 193 8.06 -5.26 7.08
C LEU A 193 8.52 -6.19 5.93
N PRO A 194 9.29 -7.27 6.17
CA PRO A 194 9.68 -8.21 5.12
C PRO A 194 8.48 -8.95 4.51
N LYS A 195 7.43 -9.21 5.30
CA LYS A 195 6.19 -9.84 4.80
C LYS A 195 5.49 -8.92 3.81
N TYR A 196 5.38 -7.62 4.12
CA TYR A 196 4.80 -6.64 3.21
C TYR A 196 5.58 -6.53 1.90
N MET A 197 6.92 -6.53 1.96
CA MET A 197 7.76 -6.55 0.74
C MET A 197 7.53 -7.79 -0.12
N LYS A 198 7.39 -8.97 0.50
CA LYS A 198 7.05 -10.21 -0.24
C LYS A 198 5.68 -10.13 -0.90
N GLN A 199 4.68 -9.55 -0.23
CA GLN A 199 3.35 -9.35 -0.79
C GLN A 199 3.37 -8.37 -1.98
N GLN A 200 4.14 -7.29 -1.89
CA GLN A 200 4.33 -6.35 -3.00
C GLN A 200 5.00 -7.03 -4.20
N ALA A 201 6.05 -7.83 -3.96
CA ALA A 201 6.70 -8.60 -5.01
C ALA A 201 5.75 -9.61 -5.67
N ALA A 202 4.90 -10.28 -4.88
CA ALA A 202 3.88 -11.18 -5.40
C ALA A 202 2.84 -10.44 -6.26
N ALA A 203 2.37 -9.27 -5.81
CA ALA A 203 1.43 -8.43 -6.56
C ALA A 203 2.00 -8.02 -7.94
N LEU A 204 3.29 -7.67 -8.01
CA LEU A 204 3.95 -7.33 -9.29
C LEU A 204 4.14 -8.55 -10.20
N ARG A 205 4.40 -9.73 -9.63
CA ARG A 205 4.44 -10.98 -10.40
C ARG A 205 3.06 -11.28 -10.99
N SER A 206 1.99 -11.13 -10.21
CA SER A 206 0.61 -11.29 -10.69
C SER A 206 0.30 -10.31 -11.83
N PHE A 207 0.74 -9.05 -11.73
CA PHE A 207 0.59 -8.09 -12.82
C PHE A 207 1.20 -8.58 -14.13
N THR A 208 2.42 -9.11 -14.07
CA THR A 208 3.15 -9.61 -15.24
C THR A 208 2.46 -10.84 -15.83
N LEU A 209 1.97 -11.75 -15.00
CA LEU A 209 1.21 -12.93 -15.43
C LEU A 209 -0.13 -12.55 -16.08
N ASN A 210 -0.87 -11.63 -15.48
CA ASN A 210 -2.16 -11.18 -15.99
C ASN A 210 -2.01 -10.51 -17.37
N ARG A 211 -0.91 -9.78 -17.58
CA ARG A 211 -0.58 -9.22 -18.91
C ARG A 211 -0.29 -10.32 -19.95
N ASN A 212 0.42 -11.37 -19.57
CA ASN A 212 0.72 -12.48 -20.49
C ASN A 212 -0.51 -13.32 -20.84
N ILE A 213 -1.49 -13.41 -19.94
CA ILE A 213 -2.78 -14.05 -20.21
C ILE A 213 -3.59 -13.21 -21.21
N ALA A 214 -3.62 -11.87 -21.03
CA ALA A 214 -4.24 -10.97 -22.00
C ALA A 214 -3.61 -11.10 -23.40
N ALA A 215 -2.28 -11.30 -23.49
CA ALA A 215 -1.59 -11.51 -24.76
C ALA A 215 -2.03 -12.76 -25.54
N LYS A 216 -2.55 -13.80 -24.85
CA LYS A 216 -3.05 -15.03 -25.50
C LYS A 216 -4.35 -14.82 -26.27
N PHE A 217 -5.13 -13.79 -25.92
CA PHE A 217 -6.35 -13.43 -26.65
C PHE A 217 -6.08 -12.72 -27.99
N TYR A 218 -4.82 -12.36 -28.27
CA TYR A 218 -4.39 -11.74 -29.54
C TYR A 218 -3.83 -12.74 -30.55
N GLN A 219 -4.04 -14.05 -30.36
CA GLN A 219 -3.64 -15.02 -31.40
C GLN A 219 -4.51 -14.81 -32.65
N PRO A 220 -3.90 -14.65 -33.83
CA PRO A 220 -4.65 -14.36 -35.05
C PRO A 220 -5.54 -15.54 -35.43
N PHE A 221 -6.79 -15.23 -35.76
CA PHE A 221 -7.72 -16.11 -36.48
C PHE A 221 -7.23 -16.36 -37.91
#